data_AF-K3ZKS9-F1
#
_entry.id   AF-K3ZKS9-F1
#
_cell.length_a   1.000
_cell.length_b   1.000
_cell.length_c   1.000
_cell.angle_alpha   90.00
_cell.angle_beta   90.00
_cell.angle_gamma   90.00
#
_symmetry.space_group_name_H-M   'P 1'
#
loop_
_entity.id
_entity.type
_entity.pdbx_description
1 polymer ?
#
loop_
_entity_poly.entity_id
_entity_poly.type
_entity_poly.pdbx_seq_one_letter_code
_entity_poly.pdbx_strand_id
1 'polypeptide(L)' 'MKSKHEHGSKGGVPGQPSPSPSPSSPLLQAEMEAFFVAAELAERRRFAEAYNYDVALDRPLEGRFEWAPVST' A
#
# COMPACT_ATOMS: atom_id res chain seq x y z
N MET A 1 39.49 34.89 -23.15
CA MET A 1 40.22 34.58 -21.89
C MET A 1 39.43 33.50 -21.16
N LYS A 2 40.10 32.43 -20.71
CA LYS A 2 39.50 31.33 -19.93
C LYS A 2 39.48 31.73 -18.44
N SER A 3 38.39 31.38 -17.75
CA SER A 3 38.33 30.98 -16.32
C SER A 3 36.95 30.34 -16.13
N LYS A 4 36.75 29.03 -15.86
CA LYS A 4 37.30 28.14 -14.81
C LYS A 4 36.90 28.70 -13.43
N HIS A 5 36.22 28.03 -12.50
CA HIS A 5 35.75 26.65 -12.29
C HIS A 5 34.80 26.66 -11.05
N GLU A 6 33.99 25.60 -10.91
CA GLU A 6 33.65 24.94 -9.63
C GLU A 6 32.85 25.73 -8.57
N HIS A 7 31.56 25.39 -8.43
CA HIS A 7 30.90 25.43 -7.13
C HIS A 7 31.34 24.19 -6.35
N GLY A 8 32.36 24.35 -5.52
CA GLY A 8 32.83 23.31 -4.60
C GLY A 8 31.76 22.97 -3.57
N SER A 9 31.13 21.81 -3.71
CA SER A 9 30.43 21.15 -2.61
C SER A 9 31.47 20.57 -1.66
N LYS A 10 31.92 21.38 -0.69
CA LYS A 10 32.78 20.93 0.41
C LYS A 10 31.93 20.49 1.58
N GLY A 11 32.08 19.23 1.98
CA GLY A 11 31.75 18.77 3.33
C GLY A 11 30.87 17.54 3.41
N GLY A 12 31.31 16.41 2.86
CA GLY A 12 30.76 15.11 3.27
C GLY A 12 31.26 14.81 4.69
N VAL A 13 30.41 14.99 5.70
CA VAL A 13 30.61 14.42 7.03
C VAL A 13 30.43 12.90 6.93
N PRO A 14 31.46 12.07 7.20
CA PRO A 14 31.28 10.63 7.22
C PRO A 14 30.50 10.27 8.49
N GLY A 15 29.24 9.88 8.31
CA GLY A 15 28.40 9.39 9.40
C GLY A 15 27.03 10.05 9.55
N GLN A 16 26.61 10.96 8.67
CA GLN A 16 25.22 11.42 8.68
C GLN A 16 24.33 10.30 8.11
N PRO A 17 23.44 9.67 8.91
CA PRO A 17 22.47 8.74 8.36
C PRO A 17 21.62 9.50 7.33
N SER A 18 21.41 8.89 6.16
CA SER A 18 20.49 9.38 5.14
C SER A 18 19.20 9.86 5.80
N PRO A 19 18.61 11.00 5.39
CA PRO A 19 17.38 11.48 6.02
C PRO A 19 16.33 10.37 5.92
N SER A 20 15.86 9.88 7.07
CA SER A 20 14.75 8.94 7.10
C SER A 20 13.57 9.59 6.38
N PRO A 21 12.89 8.87 5.47
CA PRO A 21 11.72 9.41 4.81
C PRO A 21 10.73 9.86 5.89
N SER A 22 10.31 11.12 5.82
CA SER A 22 9.26 11.62 6.71
C SER A 22 8.00 10.78 6.49
N PRO A 23 7.20 10.50 7.54
CA PRO A 23 6.02 9.65 7.44
C PRO A 23 4.96 10.16 6.43
N SER A 24 5.06 11.42 6.00
CA SER A 24 4.21 12.04 4.97
C SER A 24 4.87 12.13 3.59
N SER A 25 5.95 11.40 3.34
CA SER A 25 6.52 11.31 1.99
C SER A 25 5.49 10.67 1.05
N PRO A 26 5.20 11.26 -0.12
CA PRO A 26 4.22 10.73 -1.05
C PRO A 26 4.58 9.31 -1.55
N LEU A 27 5.86 8.96 -1.57
CA LEU A 27 6.31 7.61 -1.96
C LEU A 27 5.95 6.56 -0.90
N LEU A 28 6.19 6.87 0.38
CA LEU A 28 5.86 5.95 1.47
C LEU A 28 4.35 5.75 1.60
N GLN A 29 3.57 6.83 1.41
CA GLN A 29 2.11 6.72 1.42
C GLN A 29 1.61 5.78 0.32
N ALA A 30 2.12 5.92 -0.91
CA ALA A 30 1.75 5.05 -2.02
C ALA A 30 2.15 3.58 -1.78
N GLU A 31 3.33 3.32 -1.21
CA GLU A 31 3.78 1.97 -0.85
C GLU A 31 2.89 1.34 0.21
N MET A 32 2.53 2.10 1.25
CA MET A 32 1.63 1.64 2.31
C MET A 32 0.23 1.35 1.77
N GLU A 33 -0.32 2.25 0.96
CA GLU A 33 -1.63 2.05 0.31
C GLU A 33 -1.61 0.78 -0.55
N ALA A 34 -0.58 0.59 -1.38
CA ALA A 34 -0.43 -0.61 -2.20
C ALA A 34 -0.35 -1.90 -1.36
N PHE A 35 0.36 -1.88 -0.24
CA PHE A 35 0.46 -3.02 0.68
C PHE A 35 -0.90 -3.42 1.24
N PHE A 36 -1.68 -2.45 1.75
CA PHE A 36 -2.98 -2.74 2.33
C PHE A 36 -4.00 -3.16 1.27
N VAL A 37 -4.01 -2.52 0.09
CA VAL A 37 -4.89 -2.92 -1.03
C VAL A 37 -4.62 -4.35 -1.49
N ALA A 38 -3.34 -4.75 -1.59
CA ALA A 38 -2.98 -6.10 -1.98
C ALA A 38 -3.45 -7.14 -0.94
N ALA A 39 -3.24 -6.86 0.36
CA ALA A 39 -3.70 -7.72 1.44
C ALA A 39 -5.23 -7.84 1.48
N GLU A 40 -5.92 -6.71 1.35
CA GLU A 40 -7.39 -6.65 1.34
C GLU A 40 -7.97 -7.46 0.17
N LEU A 41 -7.42 -7.32 -1.04
CA LEU A 41 -7.87 -8.07 -2.21
C LEU A 41 -7.63 -9.58 -2.05
N ALA A 42 -6.49 -9.97 -1.49
CA ALA A 42 -6.19 -11.38 -1.24
C ALA A 42 -7.20 -11.99 -0.26
N GLU A 43 -7.54 -11.29 0.82
CA GLU A 43 -8.47 -11.80 1.82
C GLU A 43 -9.91 -11.83 1.29
N ARG A 44 -10.34 -10.80 0.54
CA ARG A 44 -11.64 -10.79 -0.15
C ARG A 44 -11.80 -12.00 -1.08
N ARG A 45 -10.75 -12.34 -1.85
CA ARG A 45 -10.76 -13.52 -2.74
C ARG A 45 -10.90 -14.83 -1.97
N ARG A 46 -10.09 -15.02 -0.92
CA ARG A 46 -10.14 -16.22 -0.08
C ARG A 46 -11.52 -16.42 0.54
N PHE A 47 -12.12 -15.33 1.03
CA PHE A 47 -13.46 -15.38 1.60
C PHE A 47 -14.51 -15.75 0.54
N ALA A 48 -14.49 -15.10 -0.62
CA ALA A 48 -15.40 -15.39 -1.72
C ALA A 48 -15.30 -16.86 -2.20
N GLU A 49 -14.09 -17.41 -2.29
CA GLU A 49 -13.86 -18.81 -2.68
C GLU A 49 -14.32 -19.82 -1.62
N ALA A 50 -14.12 -19.51 -0.34
CA ALA A 50 -14.54 -20.38 0.75
C ALA A 50 -16.06 -20.39 0.93
N TYR A 51 -16.70 -19.22 0.79
CA TYR A 51 -18.05 -18.98 1.28
C TYR A 51 -19.05 -18.52 0.23
N ASN A 52 -18.64 -18.35 -1.04
CA ASN A 52 -19.45 -17.79 -2.13
C ASN A 52 -20.19 -16.51 -1.70
N TYR A 53 -19.46 -15.57 -1.12
CA TYR A 53 -20.01 -14.30 -0.66
C TYR A 53 -19.03 -13.16 -0.93
N ASP A 54 -19.55 -12.05 -1.45
CA ASP A 54 -18.80 -10.83 -1.70
C ASP A 54 -18.99 -9.88 -0.51
N VAL A 55 -17.97 -9.83 0.35
CA VAL A 55 -17.97 -9.00 1.56
C VAL A 55 -17.87 -7.50 1.28
N ALA A 56 -17.37 -7.10 0.10
CA ALA A 56 -17.26 -5.68 -0.24
C ALA A 56 -18.60 -5.12 -0.73
N LEU A 57 -19.38 -5.95 -1.43
CA LEU A 57 -20.73 -5.61 -1.91
C LEU A 57 -21.85 -6.09 -0.98
N ASP A 58 -21.49 -6.75 0.12
CA ASP A 58 -22.41 -7.34 1.11
C ASP A 58 -23.52 -8.18 0.46
N ARG A 59 -23.11 -9.12 -0.41
CA ARG A 59 -24.07 -9.96 -1.15
C ARG A 59 -23.59 -11.39 -1.35
N PRO A 60 -24.51 -12.36 -1.35
CA PRO A 60 -24.18 -13.72 -1.75
C PRO A 60 -23.80 -13.80 -3.22
N LEU A 61 -22.90 -14.72 -3.51
CA LEU A 61 -22.56 -15.20 -4.84
C LEU A 61 -23.14 -16.61 -5.02
N GLU A 62 -23.29 -17.03 -6.26
CA GLU A 62 -23.69 -18.39 -6.59
C GLU A 62 -22.62 -19.38 -6.11
N GLY A 63 -23.03 -20.47 -5.43
CA GLY A 63 -22.10 -21.45 -4.90
C GLY A 63 -22.71 -22.44 -3.90
N ARG A 64 -21.87 -22.93 -2.99
CA ARG A 64 -22.20 -24.02 -2.06
C ARG A 64 -23.17 -23.64 -0.96
N PHE A 65 -23.17 -22.38 -0.55
CA PHE A 65 -23.96 -21.88 0.57
C PHE A 65 -25.06 -20.95 0.08
N GLU A 66 -26.26 -21.10 0.64
CA GLU A 66 -27.29 -20.07 0.54
C GLU A 66 -27.25 -19.19 1.79
N TRP A 67 -27.15 -17.87 1.57
CA TRP A 67 -27.12 -16.88 2.64
C TRP A 67 -28.52 -16.28 2.82
N ALA A 68 -29.01 -16.30 4.06
CA ALA A 68 -30.28 -15.67 4.43
C ALA A 68 -30.00 -14.42 5.31
N PRO A 69 -30.67 -13.29 5.05
CA PRO A 69 -30.61 -12.14 5.94
C PRO A 69 -31.11 -12.50 7.34
N VAL A 70 -30.48 -11.94 8.37
CA VAL A 70 -31.00 -12.05 9.74
C VAL A 70 -32.15 -11.07 9.87
N SER A 71 -33.37 -11.56 10.10
CA SER A 71 -34.51 -10.70 10.45
C SER A 71 -34.36 -10.27 11.91
N THR A 72 -34.01 -9.01 12.12
CA THR A 72 -34.06 -8.35 13.43
C THR A 72 -35.40 -7.67 13.68
#